data_AF-A0A1X2ZPV5-F1
#
_entry.id   AF-A0A1X2ZPV5-F1
#
_cell.length_a   1.000
_cell.length_b   1.000
_cell.length_c   1.000
_cell.angle_alpha   90.00
_cell.angle_beta   90.00
_cell.angle_gamma   90.00
#
_symmetry.space_group_name_H-M   'P 1'
#
loop_
_entity.id
_entity.type
_entity.pdbx_description
1 polymer ?
#
loop_
_entity_poly.entity_id
_entity_poly.type
_entity_poly.pdbx_seq_one_letter_code
_entity_poly.pdbx_strand_id
1 'polypeptide(L)'
;MSETHSTTENNNSHCCDNTCGNADDRVVPDSVEINPLFARPKEAQAFSKFTIPQKGSLPETAYQVVHDEAMLDGNARLNLATFVSTWMDDHANRLYMEAADKNMIDKDEYPKTAEVESRCWHMLADLWHAPDPMNAIGTSTIGSSEACMLGGLALKRRWKEAREKADLPTDRPNLVMSSAMQVCWEKFCNYFDVEPRYVPISEDHKVLDGHDLDKYVDENTIGVVAIMGVTYTGMYEPVEQISEALDRIEERTGLDVRIHVDGASGGMIAPFIQPDLAWDFRVKRVYSISTSGHKYGLVYPGLGWIVWRETADLPESLIFKVSYLGGEMPTFALNFSRPGAQVLLQYYMFLRLGFDGYRRVQQTSHDVAKYLSGEIEQMDDFTLWNDGSDIPVFAWMLNDKPDRKWNLYDLQDRLRMKGWLVPAYPMPVDLTQVTVQRIVVRNGFSHDMAEAFIKDLKSCVKYLDGLRSPMPSEARASGFHH
;
A
#
# COMPACT_ATOMS: atom_id res chain seq x y z
N MET A 1 34.98 -60.28 -32.28
CA MET A 1 34.90 -60.56 -33.72
C MET A 1 34.29 -59.31 -34.33
N SER A 2 35.10 -58.35 -34.77
CA SER A 2 35.98 -58.36 -35.96
C SER A 2 35.34 -57.35 -36.92
N GLU A 3 35.90 -56.15 -37.01
CA GLU A 3 36.93 -55.78 -38.02
C GLU A 3 36.25 -55.20 -39.29
N THR A 4 36.32 -53.89 -39.50
CA THR A 4 37.38 -53.11 -40.22
C THR A 4 37.31 -53.19 -41.75
N HIS A 5 37.30 -52.02 -42.39
CA HIS A 5 38.18 -51.57 -43.50
C HIS A 5 37.73 -50.14 -43.85
N SER A 6 38.48 -49.04 -43.61
CA SER A 6 39.78 -48.58 -44.17
C SER A 6 39.73 -48.39 -45.69
N THR A 7 39.94 -47.19 -46.26
CA THR A 7 41.25 -46.55 -46.59
C THR A 7 40.96 -45.19 -47.28
N THR A 8 41.46 -44.03 -46.81
CA THR A 8 42.73 -43.29 -47.10
C THR A 8 42.86 -42.63 -48.48
N GLU A 9 43.14 -41.32 -48.50
CA GLU A 9 44.25 -40.59 -49.19
C GLU A 9 44.05 -39.06 -49.02
N ASN A 10 44.78 -38.34 -48.15
CA ASN A 10 46.11 -37.74 -48.26
C ASN A 10 46.36 -36.84 -49.49
N ASN A 11 46.59 -35.53 -49.25
CA ASN A 11 47.78 -34.86 -49.78
C ASN A 11 48.21 -33.61 -48.99
N ASN A 12 49.47 -33.66 -48.55
CA ASN A 12 50.26 -32.63 -47.90
C ASN A 12 50.67 -31.51 -48.88
N SER A 13 50.90 -30.30 -48.36
CA SER A 13 52.19 -29.62 -48.60
C SER A 13 52.48 -28.56 -47.52
N HIS A 14 53.67 -28.68 -46.95
CA HIS A 14 54.32 -27.79 -45.99
C HIS A 14 54.74 -26.46 -46.62
N CYS A 15 54.77 -25.39 -45.80
CA CYS A 15 55.93 -24.50 -45.70
C CYS A 15 56.07 -24.00 -44.25
N CYS A 16 57.29 -24.09 -43.75
CA CYS A 16 57.72 -23.74 -42.41
C CYS A 16 57.99 -22.24 -42.23
N ASP A 17 58.10 -21.87 -40.95
CA ASP A 17 58.87 -20.77 -40.37
C ASP A 17 58.34 -19.34 -40.53
N ASN A 18 57.77 -18.82 -39.44
CA ASN A 18 58.48 -17.77 -38.71
C ASN A 18 57.99 -17.64 -37.26
N THR A 19 58.94 -17.87 -36.37
CA THR A 19 58.98 -17.41 -34.98
C THR A 19 58.62 -15.94 -34.86
N CYS A 20 57.68 -15.63 -33.97
CA CYS A 20 57.75 -14.48 -33.07
C CYS A 20 56.68 -14.69 -31.99
N GLY A 21 57.11 -15.17 -30.83
CA GLY A 21 56.27 -15.16 -29.63
C GLY A 21 55.93 -13.72 -29.28
N ASN A 22 54.68 -13.32 -29.50
CA ASN A 22 54.13 -12.17 -28.81
C ASN A 22 53.57 -12.68 -27.48
N ALA A 23 54.44 -12.62 -26.48
CA ALA A 23 54.04 -12.52 -25.10
C ALA A 23 53.20 -11.24 -24.94
N ASP A 24 51.87 -11.38 -25.07
CA ASP A 24 50.93 -10.46 -24.45
C ASP A 24 49.71 -11.22 -23.91
N ASP A 25 49.97 -12.38 -23.30
CA ASP A 25 49.15 -12.89 -22.20
C ASP A 25 49.43 -12.03 -20.95
N ARG A 26 49.21 -10.72 -21.06
CA ARG A 26 48.99 -9.91 -19.87
C ARG A 26 47.63 -10.32 -19.36
N VAL A 27 47.64 -11.23 -18.39
CA VAL A 27 46.57 -11.38 -17.42
C VAL A 27 46.35 -9.99 -16.83
N VAL A 28 45.44 -9.21 -17.42
CA VAL A 28 44.95 -7.98 -16.83
C VAL A 28 44.34 -8.45 -15.51
N PRO A 29 44.85 -8.01 -14.35
CA PRO A 29 44.29 -8.47 -13.08
C PRO A 29 42.79 -8.21 -13.11
N ASP A 30 41.98 -9.23 -12.82
CA ASP A 30 40.50 -9.28 -12.92
C ASP A 30 39.76 -8.13 -12.19
N SER A 31 40.50 -7.28 -11.46
CA SER A 31 40.02 -6.12 -10.73
C SER A 31 41.19 -5.20 -10.36
N VAL A 32 41.72 -4.43 -11.31
CA VAL A 32 42.61 -3.31 -10.94
C VAL A 32 41.72 -2.15 -10.49
N GLU A 33 41.68 -1.89 -9.19
CA GLU A 33 40.92 -0.81 -8.52
C GLU A 33 41.22 0.59 -9.11
N ILE A 34 42.40 0.74 -9.76
CA ILE A 34 42.89 1.95 -10.42
C ILE A 34 42.06 2.34 -11.66
N ASN A 35 41.38 1.38 -12.30
CA ASN A 35 40.54 1.70 -13.46
C ASN A 35 39.29 2.49 -13.02
N PRO A 36 38.89 3.55 -13.76
CA PRO A 36 37.62 4.22 -13.56
C PRO A 36 36.47 3.21 -13.54
N LEU A 37 35.50 3.41 -12.64
CA LEU A 37 34.40 2.47 -12.33
C LEU A 37 33.85 1.79 -13.60
N PHE A 38 33.21 2.57 -14.47
CA PHE A 38 32.56 2.10 -15.71
C PHE A 38 33.51 1.51 -16.79
N ALA A 39 34.82 1.67 -16.63
CA ALA A 39 35.83 1.11 -17.55
C ALA A 39 36.45 -0.19 -17.01
N ARG A 40 35.99 -0.69 -15.86
CA ARG A 40 36.46 -1.95 -15.29
C ARG A 40 35.93 -3.12 -16.12
N PRO A 41 36.75 -4.16 -16.39
CA PRO A 41 36.36 -5.27 -17.27
C PRO A 41 35.03 -5.96 -16.90
N LYS A 42 34.71 -6.04 -15.60
CA LYS A 42 33.46 -6.64 -15.10
C LYS A 42 32.24 -5.73 -15.21
N GLU A 43 32.42 -4.40 -15.25
CA GLU A 43 31.32 -3.44 -15.46
C GLU A 43 31.06 -3.23 -16.96
N ALA A 44 32.08 -3.43 -17.79
CA ALA A 44 31.96 -3.46 -19.24
C ALA A 44 31.21 -4.71 -19.77
N GLN A 45 30.86 -5.66 -18.90
CA GLN A 45 30.10 -6.87 -19.24
C GLN A 45 28.88 -6.99 -18.33
N ALA A 46 27.76 -7.49 -18.86
CA ALA A 46 26.59 -7.75 -18.03
C ALA A 46 26.88 -8.91 -17.06
N PHE A 47 26.55 -8.72 -15.77
CA PHE A 47 26.54 -9.80 -14.79
C PHE A 47 25.46 -10.84 -15.16
N SER A 48 25.66 -12.10 -14.75
CA SER A 48 24.60 -13.10 -14.82
C SER A 48 23.42 -12.66 -13.96
N LYS A 49 22.22 -12.64 -14.54
CA LYS A 49 20.98 -12.22 -13.85
C LYS A 49 20.29 -13.35 -13.09
N PHE A 50 20.61 -14.61 -13.42
CA PHE A 50 19.84 -15.78 -12.98
C PHE A 50 20.68 -16.83 -12.25
N THR A 51 21.96 -16.55 -12.01
CA THR A 51 22.85 -17.41 -11.23
C THR A 51 23.76 -16.58 -10.34
N ILE A 52 24.04 -17.09 -9.13
CA ILE A 52 24.98 -16.44 -8.20
C ILE A 52 26.38 -16.42 -8.86
N PRO A 53 27.08 -15.27 -8.92
CA PRO A 53 28.43 -15.20 -9.45
C PRO A 53 29.41 -16.11 -8.70
N GLN A 54 30.27 -16.85 -9.42
CA GLN A 54 31.25 -17.73 -8.77
C GLN A 54 32.36 -16.99 -8.01
N LYS A 55 32.60 -15.71 -8.33
CA LYS A 55 33.59 -14.86 -7.67
C LYS A 55 32.94 -13.56 -7.22
N GLY A 56 33.47 -12.96 -6.16
CA GLY A 56 33.08 -11.62 -5.72
C GLY A 56 33.44 -10.51 -6.72
N SER A 57 32.74 -9.40 -6.62
CA SER A 57 33.06 -8.10 -7.23
C SER A 57 33.53 -7.11 -6.15
N LEU A 58 34.12 -6.00 -6.60
CA LEU A 58 34.38 -4.87 -5.70
C LEU A 58 33.05 -4.26 -5.23
N PRO A 59 32.94 -3.76 -3.98
CA PRO A 59 31.69 -3.19 -3.45
C PRO A 59 31.09 -2.11 -4.33
N GLU A 60 31.91 -1.20 -4.86
CA GLU A 60 31.48 -0.12 -5.74
C GLU A 60 30.97 -0.61 -7.10
N THR A 61 31.53 -1.71 -7.62
CA THR A 61 31.03 -2.36 -8.84
C THR A 61 29.65 -2.97 -8.60
N ALA A 62 29.48 -3.69 -7.47
CA ALA A 62 28.18 -4.26 -7.12
C ALA A 62 27.13 -3.15 -6.87
N TYR A 63 27.53 -2.08 -6.19
CA TYR A 63 26.68 -0.92 -5.95
C TYR A 63 26.22 -0.29 -7.26
N GLN A 64 27.14 -0.01 -8.19
CA GLN A 64 26.79 0.70 -9.43
C GLN A 64 25.82 -0.11 -10.29
N VAL A 65 25.99 -1.43 -10.37
CA VAL A 65 25.05 -2.32 -11.10
C VAL A 65 23.64 -2.25 -10.50
N VAL A 66 23.52 -2.37 -9.17
CA VAL A 66 22.22 -2.30 -8.49
C VAL A 66 21.61 -0.89 -8.61
N HIS A 67 22.46 0.15 -8.50
CA HIS A 67 22.04 1.54 -8.63
C HIS A 67 21.50 1.84 -10.03
N ASP A 68 22.22 1.46 -11.08
CA ASP A 68 21.82 1.68 -12.48
C ASP A 68 20.53 0.94 -12.82
N GLU A 69 20.33 -0.28 -12.31
CA GLU A 69 19.07 -0.99 -12.47
C GLU A 69 17.91 -0.28 -11.76
N ALA A 70 18.11 0.19 -10.52
CA ALA A 70 17.10 0.92 -9.76
C ALA A 70 16.78 2.31 -10.37
N MET A 71 17.71 2.93 -11.09
CA MET A 71 17.47 4.19 -11.81
C MET A 71 16.41 4.08 -12.91
N LEU A 72 16.09 2.86 -13.37
CA LEU A 72 15.04 2.61 -14.36
C LEU A 72 13.62 2.68 -13.75
N ASP A 73 13.50 2.70 -12.43
CA ASP A 73 12.23 2.95 -11.76
C ASP A 73 11.76 4.40 -11.98
N GLY A 74 10.43 4.59 -11.97
CA GLY A 74 9.83 5.91 -12.05
C GLY A 74 10.16 6.77 -10.83
N ASN A 75 10.28 8.08 -11.02
CA ASN A 75 10.48 9.01 -9.90
C ASN A 75 9.26 8.97 -8.96
N ALA A 76 9.46 8.51 -7.72
CA ALA A 76 8.40 8.37 -6.72
C ALA A 76 7.66 9.69 -6.41
N ARG A 77 8.29 10.84 -6.60
CA ARG A 77 7.68 12.18 -6.40
C ARG A 77 6.66 12.54 -7.47
N LEU A 78 6.74 11.94 -8.65
CA LEU A 78 5.78 12.10 -9.75
C LEU A 78 4.75 10.95 -9.81
N ASN A 79 4.86 9.98 -8.88
CA ASN A 79 3.91 8.90 -8.77
C ASN A 79 2.64 9.35 -8.05
N LEU A 80 1.60 9.70 -8.80
CA LEU A 80 0.29 10.09 -8.25
C LEU A 80 -0.65 8.88 -8.06
N ALA A 81 -0.17 7.66 -8.35
CA ALA A 81 -0.90 6.42 -8.10
C ALA A 81 -0.78 5.97 -6.64
N THR A 82 0.39 6.10 -6.02
CA THR A 82 0.64 5.52 -4.69
C THR A 82 0.05 6.37 -3.55
N PHE A 83 -0.39 5.70 -2.49
CA PHE A 83 -0.71 6.34 -1.20
C PHE A 83 0.50 6.46 -0.27
N VAL A 84 1.57 5.74 -0.58
CA VAL A 84 2.72 5.59 0.31
C VAL A 84 3.57 6.87 0.30
N SER A 85 4.09 7.25 1.47
CA SER A 85 4.98 8.41 1.60
C SER A 85 6.25 8.22 0.78
N THR A 86 6.63 9.28 0.07
CA THR A 86 7.79 9.30 -0.85
C THR A 86 8.83 10.35 -0.46
N TRP A 87 8.66 10.94 0.74
CA TRP A 87 9.53 11.97 1.27
C TRP A 87 9.39 12.03 2.79
N MET A 88 10.54 12.12 3.45
CA MET A 88 10.68 12.55 4.83
C MET A 88 11.87 13.51 4.91
N ASP A 89 11.99 14.25 6.01
CA ASP A 89 13.11 15.17 6.18
C ASP A 89 14.45 14.48 6.48
N ASP A 90 15.54 15.24 6.44
CA ASP A 90 16.89 14.71 6.62
C ASP A 90 17.14 14.12 8.02
N HIS A 91 16.42 14.57 9.05
CA HIS A 91 16.53 13.99 10.39
C HIS A 91 15.88 12.62 10.45
N ALA A 92 14.74 12.43 9.78
CA ALA A 92 14.15 11.11 9.59
C ALA A 92 15.07 10.18 8.79
N ASN A 93 15.66 10.65 7.68
CA ASN A 93 16.62 9.86 6.89
C ASN A 93 17.82 9.41 7.75
N ARG A 94 18.37 10.33 8.56
CA ARG A 94 19.45 10.02 9.49
C ARG A 94 19.03 8.99 10.55
N LEU A 95 17.86 9.19 11.19
CA LEU A 95 17.34 8.27 12.20
C LEU A 95 17.08 6.87 11.62
N TYR A 96 16.59 6.79 10.38
CA TYR A 96 16.37 5.52 9.70
C TYR A 96 17.69 4.75 9.53
N MET A 97 18.74 5.42 9.05
CA MET A 97 20.06 4.80 8.89
C MET A 97 20.71 4.41 10.23
N GLU A 98 20.51 5.21 11.29
CA GLU A 98 21.00 4.92 12.64
C GLU A 98 20.25 3.76 13.33
N ALA A 99 19.11 3.33 12.81
CA ALA A 99 18.25 2.31 13.41
C ALA A 99 17.94 1.12 12.48
N ALA A 100 18.59 1.04 11.32
CA ALA A 100 18.31 0.01 10.31
C ALA A 100 18.60 -1.43 10.80
N ASP A 101 19.44 -1.57 11.82
CA ASP A 101 19.84 -2.83 12.46
C ASP A 101 18.89 -3.29 13.58
N LYS A 102 17.99 -2.43 14.05
CA LYS A 102 17.09 -2.76 15.16
C LYS A 102 15.99 -3.71 14.71
N ASN A 103 15.90 -4.87 15.34
CA ASN A 103 14.84 -5.85 15.12
C ASN A 103 13.65 -5.59 16.04
N MET A 104 12.44 -5.44 15.50
CA MET A 104 11.25 -5.07 16.29
C MET A 104 10.77 -6.18 17.24
N ILE A 105 11.03 -7.45 16.91
CA ILE A 105 10.54 -8.58 17.72
C ILE A 105 11.42 -8.88 18.94
N ASP A 106 12.69 -8.45 18.90
CA ASP A 106 13.69 -8.65 19.95
C ASP A 106 13.49 -7.60 21.06
N LYS A 107 12.34 -7.69 21.74
CA LYS A 107 11.89 -6.64 22.66
C LYS A 107 12.72 -6.54 23.95
N ASP A 108 13.46 -7.57 24.33
CA ASP A 108 14.38 -7.53 25.47
C ASP A 108 15.74 -6.91 25.11
N GLU A 109 16.21 -7.16 23.89
CA GLU A 109 17.43 -6.57 23.35
C GLU A 109 17.25 -5.10 22.95
N TYR A 110 16.05 -4.73 22.46
CA TYR A 110 15.69 -3.36 22.08
C TYR A 110 14.48 -2.80 22.87
N PRO A 111 14.53 -2.77 24.21
CA PRO A 111 13.38 -2.50 25.06
C PRO A 111 12.86 -1.07 24.91
N LYS A 112 13.74 -0.13 24.54
CA LYS A 112 13.35 1.26 24.26
C LYS A 112 12.62 1.42 22.93
N THR A 113 12.90 0.57 21.94
CA THR A 113 12.11 0.52 20.70
C THR A 113 10.73 -0.07 20.99
N ALA A 114 10.66 -1.14 21.78
CA ALA A 114 9.38 -1.73 22.22
C ALA A 114 8.52 -0.76 23.04
N GLU A 115 9.13 0.02 23.94
CA GLU A 115 8.43 1.06 24.69
C GLU A 115 7.90 2.17 23.77
N VAL A 116 8.67 2.57 22.75
CA VAL A 116 8.23 3.54 21.73
C VAL A 116 7.07 3.00 20.91
N GLU A 117 7.09 1.73 20.53
CA GLU A 117 5.97 1.06 19.87
C GLU A 117 4.68 1.25 20.69
N SER A 118 4.78 1.01 22.00
CA SER A 118 3.66 1.16 22.93
C SER A 118 3.13 2.58 23.02
N ARG A 119 4.03 3.56 23.14
CA ARG A 119 3.64 4.97 23.13
C ARG A 119 2.89 5.33 21.84
N CYS A 120 3.32 4.81 20.69
CA CYS A 120 2.70 5.12 19.41
C CYS A 120 1.26 4.61 19.31
N TRP A 121 0.97 3.36 19.67
CA TRP A 121 -0.41 2.87 19.60
C TRP A 121 -1.31 3.49 20.69
N HIS A 122 -0.77 3.88 21.85
CA HIS A 122 -1.54 4.66 22.84
C HIS A 122 -1.83 6.08 22.35
N MET A 123 -0.89 6.75 21.67
CA MET A 123 -1.13 8.03 21.00
C MET A 123 -2.21 7.91 19.92
N LEU A 124 -2.23 6.80 19.17
CA LEU A 124 -3.30 6.52 18.20
C LEU A 124 -4.63 6.21 18.88
N ALA A 125 -4.64 5.46 19.98
CA ALA A 125 -5.84 5.18 20.77
C ALA A 125 -6.48 6.48 21.29
N ASP A 126 -5.66 7.40 21.80
CA ASP A 126 -6.09 8.74 22.23
C ASP A 126 -6.61 9.57 21.04
N LEU A 127 -5.87 9.61 19.93
CA LEU A 127 -6.26 10.31 18.69
C LEU A 127 -7.60 9.82 18.13
N TRP A 128 -7.92 8.54 18.33
CA TRP A 128 -9.14 7.88 17.87
C TRP A 128 -10.19 7.75 18.98
N HIS A 129 -10.05 8.51 20.06
CA HIS A 129 -11.03 8.62 21.14
C HIS A 129 -11.38 7.28 21.80
N ALA A 130 -10.40 6.40 21.99
CA ALA A 130 -10.58 5.21 22.81
C ALA A 130 -11.08 5.64 24.21
N PRO A 131 -12.10 4.99 24.78
CA PRO A 131 -12.71 5.42 26.05
C PRO A 131 -11.71 5.54 27.20
N ASP A 132 -10.72 4.64 27.22
CA ASP A 132 -9.55 4.70 28.07
C ASP A 132 -8.33 4.32 27.23
N PRO A 133 -7.57 5.30 26.71
CA PRO A 133 -6.40 5.02 25.88
C PRO A 133 -5.34 4.16 26.57
N MET A 134 -5.29 4.13 27.90
CA MET A 134 -4.33 3.29 28.65
C MET A 134 -4.82 1.85 28.86
N ASN A 135 -6.11 1.60 28.70
CA ASN A 135 -6.70 0.25 28.68
C ASN A 135 -6.87 -0.31 27.26
N ALA A 136 -6.65 0.53 26.23
CA ALA A 136 -6.56 0.09 24.84
C ALA A 136 -5.33 -0.81 24.63
N ILE A 137 -5.42 -1.69 23.64
CA ILE A 137 -4.30 -2.54 23.24
C ILE A 137 -4.06 -2.41 21.74
N GLY A 138 -2.80 -2.42 21.32
CA GLY A 138 -2.45 -2.29 19.92
C GLY A 138 -1.06 -2.84 19.63
N THR A 139 -0.68 -2.84 18.35
CA THR A 139 0.65 -3.25 17.91
C THR A 139 1.00 -2.61 16.57
N SER A 140 2.30 -2.45 16.31
CA SER A 140 2.78 -2.11 14.99
C SER A 140 2.78 -3.34 14.08
N THR A 141 2.54 -3.10 12.79
CA THR A 141 2.57 -4.10 11.73
C THR A 141 3.44 -3.58 10.58
N ILE A 142 3.69 -4.39 9.55
CA ILE A 142 4.36 -3.90 8.33
C ILE A 142 3.48 -2.92 7.52
N GLY A 143 2.16 -2.98 7.73
CA GLY A 143 1.18 -2.17 7.02
C GLY A 143 -0.25 -2.56 7.37
N SER A 144 -1.23 -1.83 6.81
CA SER A 144 -2.64 -2.16 7.02
C SER A 144 -3.00 -3.59 6.60
N SER A 145 -2.34 -4.22 5.62
CA SER A 145 -2.67 -5.60 5.25
C SER A 145 -2.53 -6.59 6.42
N GLU A 146 -1.42 -6.53 7.17
CA GLU A 146 -1.24 -7.36 8.37
C GLU A 146 -2.20 -6.91 9.47
N ALA A 147 -2.38 -5.59 9.67
CA ALA A 147 -3.30 -5.06 10.66
C ALA A 147 -4.77 -5.52 10.44
N CYS A 148 -5.27 -5.45 9.20
CA CYS A 148 -6.59 -5.93 8.81
C CYS A 148 -6.74 -7.43 9.06
N MET A 149 -5.72 -8.24 8.75
CA MET A 149 -5.75 -9.68 9.04
C MET A 149 -5.82 -9.95 10.55
N LEU A 150 -5.06 -9.21 11.38
CA LEU A 150 -5.13 -9.32 12.83
C LEU A 150 -6.51 -8.90 13.36
N GLY A 151 -7.09 -7.81 12.82
CA GLY A 151 -8.44 -7.35 13.16
C GLY A 151 -9.51 -8.39 12.79
N GLY A 152 -9.44 -8.94 11.58
CA GLY A 152 -10.33 -10.01 11.12
C GLY A 152 -10.18 -11.30 11.93
N LEU A 153 -8.96 -11.68 12.33
CA LEU A 153 -8.72 -12.82 13.22
C LEU A 153 -9.33 -12.61 14.61
N ALA A 154 -9.23 -11.40 15.17
CA ALA A 154 -9.88 -11.07 16.44
C ALA A 154 -11.42 -11.17 16.33
N LEU A 155 -12.02 -10.62 15.26
CA LEU A 155 -13.45 -10.76 14.97
C LEU A 155 -13.87 -12.23 14.85
N LYS A 156 -13.15 -13.02 14.03
CA LYS A 156 -13.41 -14.44 13.82
C LYS A 156 -13.31 -15.23 15.13
N ARG A 157 -12.26 -14.99 15.92
CA ARG A 157 -12.03 -15.70 17.18
C ARG A 157 -13.13 -15.40 18.20
N ARG A 158 -13.51 -14.13 18.35
CA ARG A 158 -14.60 -13.75 19.24
C ARG A 158 -15.93 -14.38 18.82
N TRP A 159 -16.26 -14.30 17.53
CA TRP A 159 -17.47 -14.92 16.97
C TRP A 159 -17.50 -16.43 17.28
N LYS A 160 -16.36 -17.11 17.05
CA LYS A 160 -16.23 -18.54 17.31
C LYS A 160 -16.45 -18.86 18.79
N GLU A 161 -15.74 -18.19 19.70
CA GLU A 161 -15.84 -18.43 21.14
C GLU A 161 -17.25 -18.15 21.68
N ALA A 162 -17.92 -17.11 21.18
CA ALA A 162 -19.31 -16.80 21.55
C ALA A 162 -20.28 -17.91 21.13
N ARG A 163 -20.09 -18.48 19.93
CA ARG A 163 -20.92 -19.56 19.40
C ARG A 163 -20.64 -20.91 20.05
N GLU A 164 -19.38 -21.24 20.32
CA GLU A 164 -19.02 -22.43 21.09
C GLU A 164 -19.65 -22.40 22.50
N LYS A 165 -19.64 -21.23 23.16
CA LYS A 165 -20.30 -21.05 24.46
C LYS A 165 -21.83 -21.22 24.40
N ALA A 166 -22.42 -21.01 23.24
CA ALA A 166 -23.86 -21.17 23.00
C ALA A 166 -24.22 -22.52 22.35
N ASP A 167 -23.27 -23.46 22.25
CA ASP A 167 -23.43 -24.76 21.57
C ASP A 167 -23.91 -24.63 20.10
N LEU A 168 -23.48 -23.59 19.39
CA LEU A 168 -23.83 -23.30 18.00
C LEU A 168 -22.69 -23.68 17.01
N PRO A 169 -23.01 -24.03 15.74
CA PRO A 169 -22.00 -24.34 14.72
C PRO A 169 -21.07 -23.17 14.41
N THR A 170 -19.79 -23.44 14.12
CA THR A 170 -18.75 -22.41 13.89
C THR A 170 -18.04 -22.56 12.53
N ASP A 171 -18.61 -23.33 11.62
CA ASP A 171 -17.95 -23.81 10.39
C ASP A 171 -18.14 -22.89 9.18
N ARG A 172 -19.02 -21.89 9.25
CA ARG A 172 -19.39 -21.03 8.11
C ARG A 172 -19.32 -19.52 8.38
N PRO A 173 -18.21 -18.98 8.93
CA PRO A 173 -18.10 -17.54 9.18
C PRO A 173 -18.14 -16.73 7.87
N ASN A 174 -18.78 -15.56 7.90
CA ASN A 174 -18.73 -14.57 6.82
C ASN A 174 -18.30 -13.18 7.31
N LEU A 175 -17.75 -12.37 6.42
CA LEU A 175 -17.36 -10.97 6.69
C LEU A 175 -18.02 -10.06 5.65
N VAL A 176 -18.74 -9.03 6.12
CA VAL A 176 -19.44 -8.06 5.26
C VAL A 176 -18.56 -6.85 5.01
N MET A 177 -18.43 -6.45 3.75
CA MET A 177 -17.61 -5.32 3.34
C MET A 177 -18.08 -4.74 2.01
N SER A 178 -17.66 -3.53 1.67
CA SER A 178 -17.90 -2.92 0.36
C SER A 178 -17.27 -3.71 -0.79
N SER A 179 -17.90 -3.71 -1.97
CA SER A 179 -17.29 -4.25 -3.18
C SER A 179 -16.06 -3.45 -3.62
N ALA A 180 -15.91 -2.21 -3.14
CA ALA A 180 -14.75 -1.35 -3.35
C ALA A 180 -13.62 -1.55 -2.32
N MET A 181 -13.64 -2.68 -1.59
CA MET A 181 -12.61 -3.04 -0.62
C MET A 181 -11.21 -3.16 -1.24
N GLN A 182 -10.20 -3.01 -0.39
CA GLN A 182 -8.81 -3.27 -0.76
C GLN A 182 -8.51 -4.77 -0.65
N VAL A 183 -7.75 -5.32 -1.61
CA VAL A 183 -7.45 -6.76 -1.77
C VAL A 183 -6.98 -7.51 -0.50
N CYS A 184 -6.49 -6.82 0.54
CA CYS A 184 -6.11 -7.45 1.80
C CYS A 184 -7.29 -8.18 2.47
N TRP A 185 -8.52 -7.70 2.28
CA TRP A 185 -9.71 -8.34 2.82
C TRP A 185 -10.10 -9.60 2.03
N GLU A 186 -9.94 -9.59 0.70
CA GLU A 186 -10.07 -10.81 -0.11
C GLU A 186 -9.03 -11.86 0.32
N LYS A 187 -7.78 -11.43 0.53
CA LYS A 187 -6.72 -12.31 1.07
C LYS A 187 -7.08 -12.85 2.43
N PHE A 188 -7.60 -12.02 3.34
CA PHE A 188 -8.06 -12.48 4.65
C PHE A 188 -9.15 -13.55 4.52
N CYS A 189 -10.20 -13.27 3.74
CA CYS A 189 -11.29 -14.20 3.52
C CYS A 189 -10.82 -15.53 2.92
N ASN A 190 -9.92 -15.49 1.93
CA ASN A 190 -9.36 -16.67 1.31
C ASN A 190 -8.44 -17.46 2.24
N TYR A 191 -7.48 -16.81 2.91
CA TYR A 191 -6.46 -17.50 3.71
C TYR A 191 -6.98 -18.05 5.03
N PHE A 192 -8.06 -17.46 5.55
CA PHE A 192 -8.62 -17.82 6.84
C PHE A 192 -10.02 -18.41 6.73
N ASP A 193 -10.43 -18.95 5.58
CA ASP A 193 -11.72 -19.63 5.38
C ASP A 193 -12.91 -18.82 5.94
N VAL A 194 -13.09 -17.60 5.43
CA VAL A 194 -14.24 -16.73 5.75
C VAL A 194 -14.92 -16.35 4.45
N GLU A 195 -16.24 -16.58 4.35
CA GLU A 195 -17.03 -16.21 3.19
C GLU A 195 -17.06 -14.67 3.04
N PRO A 196 -16.57 -14.10 1.92
CA PRO A 196 -16.68 -12.67 1.69
C PRO A 196 -18.09 -12.32 1.23
N ARG A 197 -18.70 -11.30 1.85
CA ARG A 197 -19.99 -10.74 1.43
C ARG A 197 -19.82 -9.29 1.00
N TYR A 198 -19.78 -9.09 -0.31
CA TYR A 198 -19.58 -7.78 -0.90
C TYR A 198 -20.91 -7.03 -1.06
N VAL A 199 -21.01 -5.87 -0.43
CA VAL A 199 -22.10 -4.90 -0.67
C VAL A 199 -21.71 -4.07 -1.90
N PRO A 200 -22.46 -4.16 -3.01
CA PRO A 200 -22.09 -3.47 -4.25
C PRO A 200 -22.27 -1.96 -4.11
N ILE A 201 -21.28 -1.20 -4.60
CA ILE A 201 -21.43 0.24 -4.81
C ILE A 201 -22.16 0.53 -6.13
N SER A 202 -22.83 1.68 -6.21
CA SER A 202 -23.53 2.16 -7.40
C SER A 202 -23.38 3.68 -7.54
N GLU A 203 -24.00 4.28 -8.54
CA GLU A 203 -24.02 5.76 -8.66
C GLU A 203 -24.84 6.42 -7.55
N ASP A 204 -25.90 5.76 -7.06
CA ASP A 204 -26.76 6.25 -5.96
C ASP A 204 -26.12 5.98 -4.58
N HIS A 205 -25.43 4.83 -4.44
CA HIS A 205 -24.75 4.40 -3.22
C HIS A 205 -23.26 4.17 -3.52
N LYS A 206 -22.50 5.26 -3.63
CA LYS A 206 -21.08 5.24 -4.07
C LYS A 206 -20.12 4.54 -3.11
N VAL A 207 -20.57 4.24 -1.90
CA VAL A 207 -19.81 3.62 -0.79
C VAL A 207 -20.75 2.71 0.01
N LEU A 208 -20.21 1.85 0.89
CA LEU A 208 -21.03 1.18 1.89
C LEU A 208 -21.53 2.21 2.90
N ASP A 209 -22.82 2.55 2.85
CA ASP A 209 -23.46 3.58 3.70
C ASP A 209 -24.53 3.01 4.65
N GLY A 210 -24.69 1.69 4.67
CA GLY A 210 -25.71 0.98 5.44
C GLY A 210 -27.00 0.69 4.66
N HIS A 211 -27.12 1.15 3.40
CA HIS A 211 -28.23 0.78 2.53
C HIS A 211 -28.27 -0.74 2.29
N ASP A 212 -29.44 -1.35 2.47
CA ASP A 212 -29.69 -2.78 2.28
C ASP A 212 -28.73 -3.74 3.03
N LEU A 213 -28.07 -3.25 4.09
CA LEU A 213 -27.07 -4.02 4.83
C LEU A 213 -27.65 -5.30 5.46
N ASP A 214 -28.96 -5.32 5.72
CA ASP A 214 -29.65 -6.47 6.29
C ASP A 214 -29.74 -7.68 5.35
N LYS A 215 -29.52 -7.49 4.05
CA LYS A 215 -29.44 -8.60 3.08
C LYS A 215 -28.15 -9.40 3.21
N TYR A 216 -27.13 -8.84 3.87
CA TYR A 216 -25.78 -9.40 3.93
C TYR A 216 -25.42 -9.92 5.32
N VAL A 217 -26.14 -9.49 6.36
CA VAL A 217 -25.87 -9.85 7.76
C VAL A 217 -26.72 -11.05 8.20
N ASP A 218 -26.08 -12.05 8.79
CA ASP A 218 -26.72 -13.19 9.44
C ASP A 218 -25.98 -13.63 10.72
N GLU A 219 -26.40 -14.73 11.34
CA GLU A 219 -25.81 -15.24 12.58
C GLU A 219 -24.34 -15.70 12.44
N ASN A 220 -23.85 -15.86 11.20
CA ASN A 220 -22.48 -16.25 10.91
C ASN A 220 -21.60 -15.06 10.55
N THR A 221 -22.14 -13.84 10.53
CA THR A 221 -21.37 -12.61 10.29
C THR A 221 -20.44 -12.32 11.47
N ILE A 222 -19.14 -12.37 11.22
CA ILE A 222 -18.11 -12.11 12.24
C ILE A 222 -17.94 -10.61 12.52
N GLY A 223 -18.34 -9.77 11.57
CA GLY A 223 -18.25 -8.31 11.63
C GLY A 223 -18.55 -7.64 10.30
N VAL A 224 -18.55 -6.31 10.32
CA VAL A 224 -18.59 -5.45 9.15
C VAL A 224 -17.30 -4.64 9.09
N VAL A 225 -16.74 -4.48 7.88
CA VAL A 225 -15.59 -3.59 7.65
C VAL A 225 -16.10 -2.28 7.06
N ALA A 226 -15.81 -1.18 7.74
CA ALA A 226 -16.03 0.18 7.21
C ALA A 226 -14.68 0.79 6.81
N ILE A 227 -14.62 1.40 5.63
CA ILE A 227 -13.38 1.90 5.02
C ILE A 227 -13.33 3.43 5.10
N MET A 228 -12.40 3.93 5.90
CA MET A 228 -12.11 5.36 5.96
C MET A 228 -11.08 5.72 4.88
N GLY A 229 -11.58 5.91 3.65
CA GLY A 229 -10.79 6.31 2.48
C GLY A 229 -10.66 5.17 1.49
N VAL A 230 -11.77 4.86 0.81
CA VAL A 230 -11.89 3.81 -0.22
C VAL A 230 -10.77 3.96 -1.25
N THR A 231 -10.02 2.88 -1.49
CA THR A 231 -8.81 2.95 -2.33
C THR A 231 -9.12 3.44 -3.75
N TYR A 232 -10.26 3.05 -4.31
CA TYR A 232 -10.66 3.41 -5.67
C TYR A 232 -10.92 4.91 -5.87
N THR A 233 -11.48 5.59 -4.86
CA THR A 233 -12.09 6.92 -5.03
C THR A 233 -11.59 7.94 -4.01
N GLY A 234 -11.21 7.50 -2.82
CA GLY A 234 -10.85 8.36 -1.69
C GLY A 234 -12.04 8.79 -0.84
N MET A 235 -13.22 8.22 -1.03
CA MET A 235 -14.39 8.54 -0.22
C MET A 235 -14.36 7.84 1.14
N TYR A 236 -14.98 8.44 2.15
CA TYR A 236 -15.28 7.77 3.42
C TYR A 236 -16.53 6.92 3.31
N GLU A 237 -16.51 5.75 3.93
CA GLU A 237 -17.72 5.03 4.31
C GLU A 237 -18.25 5.61 5.64
N PRO A 238 -19.51 6.07 5.70
CA PRO A 238 -20.04 6.76 6.87
C PRO A 238 -20.27 5.78 8.03
N VAL A 239 -19.24 5.58 8.86
CA VAL A 239 -19.22 4.59 9.95
C VAL A 239 -20.40 4.73 10.91
N GLU A 240 -20.82 5.96 11.24
CA GLU A 240 -21.99 6.21 12.09
C GLU A 240 -23.28 5.68 11.44
N GLN A 241 -23.50 5.94 10.15
CA GLN A 241 -24.69 5.44 9.43
C GLN A 241 -24.69 3.92 9.29
N ILE A 242 -23.51 3.31 9.08
CA ILE A 242 -23.36 1.84 9.10
C ILE A 242 -23.70 1.30 10.49
N SER A 243 -23.24 1.95 11.55
CA SER A 243 -23.55 1.57 12.93
C SER A 243 -25.05 1.64 13.22
N GLU A 244 -25.72 2.71 12.80
CA GLU A 244 -27.17 2.85 12.95
C GLU A 244 -27.95 1.78 12.16
N ALA A 245 -27.46 1.38 10.98
CA ALA A 245 -28.05 0.27 10.22
C ALA A 245 -27.91 -1.06 10.98
N LEU A 246 -26.75 -1.32 11.59
CA LEU A 246 -26.53 -2.49 12.43
C LEU A 246 -27.38 -2.45 13.71
N ASP A 247 -27.61 -1.28 14.31
CA ASP A 247 -28.54 -1.11 15.44
C ASP A 247 -29.96 -1.55 15.07
N ARG A 248 -30.47 -1.10 13.92
CA ARG A 248 -31.79 -1.53 13.40
C ARG A 248 -31.85 -3.03 13.11
N ILE A 249 -30.74 -3.62 12.65
CA ILE A 249 -30.66 -5.07 12.41
C ILE A 249 -30.72 -5.81 13.75
N GLU A 250 -29.92 -5.40 14.75
CA GLU A 250 -29.93 -6.01 16.08
C GLU A 250 -31.30 -5.92 16.75
N GLU A 251 -32.00 -4.78 16.67
CA GLU A 251 -33.35 -4.62 17.22
C GLU A 251 -34.35 -5.64 16.66
N ARG A 252 -34.18 -6.04 15.40
CA ARG A 252 -35.07 -7.00 14.72
C ARG A 252 -34.64 -8.46 14.89
N THR A 253 -33.34 -8.73 14.93
CA THR A 253 -32.79 -10.10 14.83
C THR A 253 -32.08 -10.58 16.10
N GLY A 254 -31.71 -9.66 16.98
CA GLY A 254 -30.86 -9.91 18.16
C GLY A 254 -29.37 -10.12 17.84
N LEU A 255 -28.94 -9.84 16.60
CA LEU A 255 -27.54 -10.03 16.18
C LEU A 255 -26.65 -8.83 16.55
N ASP A 256 -25.78 -9.00 17.54
CA ASP A 256 -24.73 -8.03 17.89
C ASP A 256 -23.52 -8.15 16.95
N VAL A 257 -23.54 -7.37 15.86
CA VAL A 257 -22.44 -7.31 14.88
C VAL A 257 -21.54 -6.10 15.13
N ARG A 258 -20.23 -6.36 15.12
CA ARG A 258 -19.17 -5.37 15.37
C ARG A 258 -18.61 -4.78 14.08
N ILE A 259 -18.02 -3.59 14.18
CA ILE A 259 -17.30 -2.89 13.12
C ILE A 259 -15.79 -2.93 13.38
N HIS A 260 -15.03 -3.32 12.34
CA HIS A 260 -13.62 -2.95 12.19
C HIS A 260 -13.53 -1.78 11.22
N VAL A 261 -12.80 -0.73 11.57
CA VAL A 261 -12.53 0.38 10.65
C VAL A 261 -11.18 0.16 9.96
N ASP A 262 -11.21 -0.05 8.65
CA ASP A 262 -10.02 0.07 7.80
C ASP A 262 -9.72 1.56 7.58
N GLY A 263 -8.95 2.12 8.51
CA GLY A 263 -8.46 3.49 8.47
C GLY A 263 -7.11 3.63 7.80
N ALA A 264 -6.76 2.75 6.84
CA ALA A 264 -5.42 2.73 6.22
C ALA A 264 -4.92 4.11 5.80
N SER A 265 -5.80 4.92 5.20
CA SER A 265 -5.53 6.31 4.81
C SER A 265 -6.22 7.29 5.75
N GLY A 266 -7.56 7.22 5.85
CA GLY A 266 -8.39 8.20 6.56
C GLY A 266 -8.11 8.31 8.05
N GLY A 267 -7.60 7.25 8.70
CA GLY A 267 -7.27 7.24 10.12
C GLY A 267 -6.18 8.23 10.52
N MET A 268 -5.39 8.71 9.55
CA MET A 268 -4.37 9.75 9.71
C MET A 268 -4.74 11.08 9.02
N ILE A 269 -5.99 11.23 8.57
CA ILE A 269 -6.53 12.46 7.96
C ILE A 269 -7.65 13.03 8.82
N ALA A 270 -8.74 12.27 8.98
CA ALA A 270 -9.99 12.75 9.58
C ALA A 270 -9.79 13.35 10.98
N PRO A 271 -9.00 12.76 11.90
CA PRO A 271 -8.77 13.35 13.23
C PRO A 271 -8.22 14.77 13.21
N PHE A 272 -7.48 15.14 12.17
CA PHE A 272 -6.77 16.42 12.13
C PHE A 272 -7.53 17.53 11.42
N ILE A 273 -8.30 17.20 10.36
CA ILE A 273 -9.00 18.19 9.52
C ILE A 273 -10.52 18.11 9.61
N GLN A 274 -11.09 16.99 10.09
CA GLN A 274 -12.53 16.80 10.31
C GLN A 274 -12.79 16.19 11.71
N PRO A 275 -12.33 16.83 12.80
CA PRO A 275 -12.37 16.22 14.14
C PRO A 275 -13.79 15.91 14.63
N ASP A 276 -14.80 16.63 14.14
CA ASP A 276 -16.20 16.44 14.52
C ASP A 276 -16.85 15.20 13.86
N LEU A 277 -16.23 14.63 12.82
CA LEU A 277 -16.74 13.43 12.16
C LEU A 277 -16.63 12.22 13.11
N ALA A 278 -17.77 11.61 13.45
CA ALA A 278 -17.82 10.39 14.24
C ALA A 278 -17.54 9.17 13.35
N TRP A 279 -16.31 8.66 13.41
CA TRP A 279 -15.88 7.49 12.64
C TRP A 279 -15.09 6.45 13.46
N ASP A 280 -14.57 6.88 14.60
CA ASP A 280 -13.61 6.14 15.43
C ASP A 280 -14.29 5.48 16.63
N PHE A 281 -13.58 5.30 17.75
CA PHE A 281 -14.13 4.65 18.95
C PHE A 281 -15.27 5.44 19.62
N ARG A 282 -15.58 6.68 19.18
CA ARG A 282 -16.83 7.35 19.54
C ARG A 282 -18.06 6.56 19.09
N VAL A 283 -17.97 5.85 17.96
CA VAL A 283 -19.00 4.93 17.50
C VAL A 283 -18.91 3.62 18.30
N LYS A 284 -19.98 3.26 19.02
CA LYS A 284 -19.98 2.14 19.98
C LYS A 284 -19.67 0.79 19.34
N ARG A 285 -20.11 0.57 18.10
CA ARG A 285 -19.83 -0.65 17.35
C ARG A 285 -18.41 -0.73 16.79
N VAL A 286 -17.59 0.31 16.91
CA VAL A 286 -16.19 0.25 16.48
C VAL A 286 -15.35 -0.39 17.56
N TYR A 287 -14.79 -1.55 17.24
CA TYR A 287 -14.06 -2.43 18.16
C TYR A 287 -12.56 -2.47 17.88
N SER A 288 -12.17 -2.25 16.63
CA SER A 288 -10.78 -2.09 16.25
C SER A 288 -10.63 -1.19 15.04
N ILE A 289 -9.50 -0.51 14.96
CA ILE A 289 -9.14 0.41 13.88
C ILE A 289 -7.74 0.05 13.41
N SER A 290 -7.56 -0.10 12.11
CA SER A 290 -6.24 -0.24 11.50
C SER A 290 -5.83 1.01 10.73
N THR A 291 -4.52 1.31 10.65
CA THR A 291 -4.02 2.38 9.77
C THR A 291 -2.64 2.07 9.21
N SER A 292 -2.31 2.65 8.06
CA SER A 292 -0.97 2.59 7.48
C SER A 292 -0.21 3.85 7.89
N GLY A 293 0.71 3.72 8.84
CA GLY A 293 1.67 4.79 9.18
C GLY A 293 2.45 5.25 7.94
N HIS A 294 2.73 4.32 7.03
CA HIS A 294 3.43 4.64 5.78
C HIS A 294 2.59 5.33 4.69
N LYS A 295 1.28 5.55 4.90
CA LYS A 295 0.43 6.35 4.01
C LYS A 295 0.43 7.80 4.51
N TYR A 296 -0.68 8.26 5.08
CA TYR A 296 -0.82 9.61 5.63
C TYR A 296 -0.28 9.74 7.06
N GLY A 297 0.26 8.67 7.66
CA GLY A 297 1.08 8.76 8.87
C GLY A 297 2.49 9.30 8.64
N LEU A 298 2.84 9.60 7.38
CA LEU A 298 4.04 10.33 6.95
C LEU A 298 5.37 9.58 7.14
N VAL A 299 5.35 8.26 7.20
CA VAL A 299 6.56 7.40 7.32
C VAL A 299 6.85 6.66 6.00
N TYR A 300 8.10 6.35 5.69
CA TYR A 300 8.44 5.48 4.56
C TYR A 300 7.77 4.08 4.65
N PRO A 301 7.62 3.35 3.51
CA PRO A 301 7.02 2.02 3.50
C PRO A 301 7.61 1.06 4.55
N GLY A 302 6.74 0.24 5.16
CA GLY A 302 7.11 -0.74 6.18
C GLY A 302 6.48 -0.55 7.57
N LEU A 303 5.49 0.35 7.72
CA LEU A 303 4.72 0.49 8.97
C LEU A 303 3.20 0.60 8.82
N GLY A 304 2.49 -0.17 9.63
CA GLY A 304 1.07 -0.01 9.95
C GLY A 304 0.81 -0.16 11.45
N TRP A 305 -0.44 0.04 11.84
CA TRP A 305 -0.91 -0.08 13.21
C TRP A 305 -2.29 -0.72 13.25
N ILE A 306 -2.55 -1.45 14.32
CA ILE A 306 -3.90 -1.80 14.75
C ILE A 306 -4.06 -1.46 16.22
N VAL A 307 -5.23 -0.92 16.56
CA VAL A 307 -5.64 -0.63 17.93
C VAL A 307 -7.03 -1.26 18.15
N TRP A 308 -7.20 -1.96 19.26
CA TRP A 308 -8.48 -2.40 19.79
C TRP A 308 -8.96 -1.43 20.86
N ARG A 309 -10.27 -1.22 20.89
CA ARG A 309 -10.95 -0.24 21.76
C ARG A 309 -10.56 -0.39 23.23
N GLU A 310 -10.51 -1.63 23.70
CA GLU A 310 -10.06 -2.03 25.04
C GLU A 310 -9.41 -3.41 24.98
N THR A 311 -8.64 -3.77 26.02
CA THR A 311 -7.93 -5.06 26.09
C THR A 311 -8.86 -6.26 25.90
N ALA A 312 -10.10 -6.19 26.39
CA ALA A 312 -11.09 -7.27 26.28
C ALA A 312 -11.54 -7.56 24.83
N ASP A 313 -11.28 -6.64 23.90
CA ASP A 313 -11.66 -6.79 22.48
C ASP A 313 -10.65 -7.54 21.63
N LEU A 314 -9.47 -7.81 22.18
CA LEU A 314 -8.52 -8.75 21.63
C LEU A 314 -8.61 -10.08 22.42
N PRO A 315 -9.12 -11.17 21.81
CA PRO A 315 -9.18 -12.46 22.50
C PRO A 315 -7.79 -12.92 22.99
N GLU A 316 -7.68 -13.22 24.28
CA GLU A 316 -6.42 -13.66 24.91
C GLU A 316 -5.83 -14.91 24.24
N SER A 317 -6.69 -15.77 23.68
CA SER A 317 -6.32 -16.97 22.92
C SER A 317 -5.49 -16.71 21.65
N LEU A 318 -5.39 -15.45 21.21
CA LEU A 318 -4.56 -15.03 20.08
C LEU A 318 -3.22 -14.42 20.51
N ILE A 319 -3.02 -14.16 21.80
CA ILE A 319 -1.81 -13.51 22.32
C ILE A 319 -0.77 -14.58 22.68
N PHE A 320 0.41 -14.48 22.09
CA PHE A 320 1.53 -15.35 22.40
C PHE A 320 2.49 -14.67 23.38
N LYS A 321 3.10 -15.44 24.28
CA LYS A 321 4.17 -14.98 25.17
C LYS A 321 5.46 -15.68 24.78
N VAL A 322 6.46 -14.92 24.35
CA VAL A 322 7.75 -15.47 23.87
C VAL A 322 8.78 -15.35 24.98
N SER A 323 9.25 -16.47 25.54
CA SER A 323 10.16 -16.51 26.71
C SER A 323 11.65 -16.64 26.40
N TYR A 324 12.03 -17.06 25.19
CA TYR A 324 13.43 -17.38 24.86
C TYR A 324 14.27 -16.15 24.45
N LEU A 325 13.65 -14.98 24.32
CA LEU A 325 14.30 -13.69 24.10
C LEU A 325 14.39 -12.90 25.43
N GLY A 326 14.77 -13.56 26.53
CA GLY A 326 15.10 -12.89 27.79
C GLY A 326 13.95 -12.42 28.70
N GLY A 327 12.68 -12.44 28.26
CA GLY A 327 11.53 -12.03 29.09
C GLY A 327 10.18 -12.58 28.63
N GLU A 328 9.06 -12.22 29.27
CA GLU A 328 7.68 -12.54 28.82
C GLU A 328 6.99 -11.29 28.27
N MET A 329 7.08 -11.04 26.96
CA MET A 329 6.32 -9.96 26.33
C MET A 329 5.19 -10.52 25.44
N PRO A 330 3.95 -10.00 25.57
CA PRO A 330 2.85 -10.41 24.72
C PRO A 330 3.07 -9.95 23.28
N THR A 331 2.80 -10.84 22.33
CA THR A 331 2.87 -10.56 20.89
C THR A 331 1.62 -11.10 20.20
N PHE A 332 1.09 -10.30 19.27
CA PHE A 332 0.08 -10.72 18.31
C PHE A 332 0.44 -10.11 16.96
N ALA A 333 1.19 -10.87 16.17
CA ALA A 333 1.70 -10.45 14.85
C ALA A 333 1.77 -11.66 13.92
N LEU A 334 1.70 -11.43 12.61
CA LEU A 334 1.94 -12.49 11.61
C LEU A 334 3.44 -12.58 11.30
N ASN A 335 4.12 -11.44 11.28
CA ASN A 335 5.56 -11.37 11.10
C ASN A 335 6.32 -11.65 12.40
N PHE A 336 7.55 -12.15 12.28
CA PHE A 336 8.49 -12.29 13.39
C PHE A 336 9.58 -11.21 13.28
N SER A 337 10.81 -11.55 12.89
CA SER A 337 11.88 -10.57 12.71
C SER A 337 11.54 -9.57 11.61
N ARG A 338 11.64 -8.28 11.93
CA ARG A 338 11.39 -7.17 10.99
C ARG A 338 12.06 -5.88 11.45
N PRO A 339 12.30 -4.91 10.56
CA PRO A 339 12.89 -3.62 10.93
C PRO A 339 12.05 -2.86 11.98
N GLY A 340 12.71 -2.36 13.02
CA GLY A 340 12.12 -1.49 14.05
C GLY A 340 12.30 0.00 13.76
N ALA A 341 13.08 0.37 12.74
CA ALA A 341 13.38 1.76 12.39
C ALA A 341 12.11 2.58 12.12
N GLN A 342 11.15 2.03 11.38
CA GLN A 342 9.92 2.74 11.01
C GLN A 342 9.07 3.12 12.22
N VAL A 343 9.05 2.31 13.29
CA VAL A 343 8.35 2.64 14.54
C VAL A 343 8.98 3.89 15.18
N LEU A 344 10.31 3.99 15.18
CA LEU A 344 11.02 5.18 15.67
C LEU A 344 10.75 6.40 14.78
N LEU A 345 10.66 6.21 13.46
CA LEU A 345 10.28 7.27 12.52
C LEU A 345 8.87 7.80 12.79
N GLN A 346 7.90 6.92 13.05
CA GLN A 346 6.53 7.34 13.38
C GLN A 346 6.48 8.16 14.66
N TYR A 347 7.21 7.71 15.68
CA TYR A 347 7.32 8.45 16.94
C TYR A 347 7.98 9.81 16.75
N TYR A 348 9.05 9.89 15.93
CA TYR A 348 9.64 11.16 15.52
C TYR A 348 8.59 12.08 14.87
N MET A 349 7.78 11.57 13.94
CA MET A 349 6.73 12.37 13.30
C MET A 349 5.67 12.85 14.29
N PHE A 350 5.23 11.99 15.23
CA PHE A 350 4.31 12.39 16.30
C PHE A 350 4.87 13.52 17.16
N LEU A 351 6.13 13.42 17.58
CA LEU A 351 6.76 14.43 18.43
C LEU A 351 7.06 15.74 17.69
N ARG A 352 7.61 15.66 16.48
CA ARG A 352 8.02 16.84 15.69
C ARG A 352 6.84 17.66 15.23
N LEU A 353 5.79 16.99 14.74
CA LEU A 353 4.64 17.68 14.18
C LEU A 353 3.63 18.03 15.27
N GLY A 354 3.40 17.12 16.21
CA GLY A 354 2.22 17.17 17.08
C GLY A 354 0.92 17.26 16.27
N PHE A 355 -0.18 17.51 16.96
CA PHE A 355 -1.49 17.63 16.31
C PHE A 355 -1.51 18.75 15.25
N ASP A 356 -1.02 19.94 15.61
CA ASP A 356 -1.02 21.11 14.73
C ASP A 356 -0.18 20.93 13.46
N GLY A 357 0.96 20.25 13.56
CA GLY A 357 1.80 19.95 12.41
C GLY A 357 1.14 18.96 11.47
N TYR A 358 0.54 17.89 11.98
CA TYR A 358 -0.25 16.96 11.17
C TYR A 358 -1.42 17.69 10.51
N ARG A 359 -2.20 18.48 11.26
CA ARG A 359 -3.29 19.30 10.70
C ARG A 359 -2.83 20.16 9.54
N ARG A 360 -1.71 20.89 9.66
CA ARG A 360 -1.18 21.70 8.55
C ARG A 360 -0.79 20.86 7.34
N VAL A 361 -0.11 19.72 7.54
CA VAL A 361 0.31 18.84 6.43
C VAL A 361 -0.90 18.22 5.72
N GLN A 362 -1.87 17.72 6.47
CA GLN A 362 -3.07 17.12 5.90
C GLN A 362 -3.94 18.17 5.20
N GLN A 363 -4.13 19.34 5.82
CA GLN A 363 -4.88 20.43 5.18
C GLN A 363 -4.21 20.89 3.89
N THR A 364 -2.88 21.01 3.86
CA THR A 364 -2.16 21.39 2.63
C THR A 364 -2.38 20.36 1.51
N SER A 365 -2.32 19.07 1.84
CA SER A 365 -2.58 18.01 0.86
C SER A 365 -4.04 18.02 0.38
N HIS A 366 -4.98 18.29 1.29
CA HIS A 366 -6.42 18.45 1.03
C HIS A 366 -6.71 19.63 0.10
N ASP A 367 -6.15 20.81 0.40
CA ASP A 367 -6.30 22.01 -0.42
C ASP A 367 -5.77 21.80 -1.84
N VAL A 368 -4.62 21.12 -1.98
CA VAL A 368 -4.06 20.78 -3.30
C VAL A 368 -4.94 19.78 -4.05
N ALA A 369 -5.51 18.78 -3.37
CA ALA A 369 -6.45 17.84 -3.99
C ALA A 369 -7.72 18.56 -4.49
N LYS A 370 -8.28 19.47 -3.69
CA LYS A 370 -9.44 20.30 -4.06
C LYS A 370 -9.14 21.26 -5.22
N TYR A 371 -7.93 21.82 -5.27
CA TYR A 371 -7.48 22.63 -6.40
C TYR A 371 -7.42 21.79 -7.69
N LEU A 372 -6.76 20.63 -7.64
CA LEU A 372 -6.64 19.75 -8.80
C LEU A 372 -8.00 19.27 -9.31
N SER A 373 -8.88 18.83 -8.41
CA SER A 373 -10.22 18.35 -8.79
C SER A 373 -11.05 19.48 -9.41
N GLY A 374 -11.00 20.69 -8.84
CA GLY A 374 -11.68 21.87 -9.40
C GLY A 374 -11.14 22.30 -10.78
N GLU A 375 -9.84 22.18 -11.04
CA GLU A 375 -9.26 22.43 -12.36
C GLU A 375 -9.64 21.37 -13.39
N ILE A 376 -9.79 20.11 -12.97
CA ILE A 376 -10.20 18.99 -13.82
C ILE A 376 -11.69 19.06 -14.14
N GLU A 377 -12.53 19.42 -13.18
CA GLU A 377 -13.97 19.59 -13.36
C GLU A 377 -14.32 20.68 -14.39
N GLN A 378 -13.49 21.71 -14.52
CA GLN A 378 -13.62 22.76 -15.54
C GLN A 378 -13.31 22.29 -16.97
N MET A 379 -12.79 21.06 -17.14
CA MET A 379 -12.49 20.51 -18.46
C MET A 379 -13.69 19.70 -18.98
N ASP A 380 -14.24 20.10 -20.14
CA ASP A 380 -15.42 19.49 -20.77
C ASP A 380 -15.33 17.96 -21.02
N ASP A 381 -14.15 17.39 -20.90
CA ASP A 381 -13.89 15.96 -21.10
C ASP A 381 -14.21 15.08 -19.90
N PHE A 382 -14.32 15.66 -18.70
CA PHE A 382 -14.34 14.90 -17.45
C PHE A 382 -15.58 15.15 -16.61
N THR A 383 -15.97 14.12 -15.85
CA THR A 383 -16.89 14.22 -14.70
C THR A 383 -16.19 13.65 -13.48
N LEU A 384 -16.24 14.36 -12.37
CA LEU A 384 -15.70 13.88 -11.10
C LEU A 384 -16.58 12.77 -10.52
N TRP A 385 -15.95 11.68 -10.04
CA TRP A 385 -16.63 10.71 -9.19
C TRP A 385 -16.82 11.27 -7.78
N ASN A 386 -15.76 11.90 -7.27
CA ASN A 386 -15.67 12.68 -6.04
C ASN A 386 -14.62 13.79 -6.22
N ASP A 387 -14.53 14.70 -5.27
CA ASP A 387 -13.73 15.93 -5.41
C ASP A 387 -12.54 16.03 -4.44
N GLY A 388 -12.30 14.98 -3.65
CA GLY A 388 -11.22 14.96 -2.64
C GLY A 388 -11.56 15.64 -1.32
N SER A 389 -12.85 15.87 -1.03
CA SER A 389 -13.28 16.47 0.23
C SER A 389 -13.10 15.57 1.46
N ASP A 390 -13.04 14.24 1.28
CA ASP A 390 -12.83 13.27 2.37
C ASP A 390 -11.33 13.14 2.71
N ILE A 391 -10.59 12.31 1.95
CA ILE A 391 -9.12 12.32 1.94
C ILE A 391 -8.60 13.04 0.68
N PRO A 392 -7.31 13.46 0.62
CA PRO A 392 -6.74 14.17 -0.53
C PRO A 392 -6.49 13.24 -1.73
N VAL A 393 -7.57 12.59 -2.17
CA VAL A 393 -7.65 11.59 -3.22
C VAL A 393 -8.99 11.77 -3.91
N PHE A 394 -8.95 11.81 -5.23
CA PHE A 394 -10.18 11.91 -6.01
C PHE A 394 -10.03 11.16 -7.32
N ALA A 395 -11.18 10.73 -7.84
CA ALA A 395 -11.28 10.04 -9.11
C ALA A 395 -12.20 10.77 -10.07
N TRP A 396 -11.94 10.62 -11.36
CA TRP A 396 -12.77 11.16 -12.43
C TRP A 396 -12.91 10.16 -13.57
N MET A 397 -13.96 10.34 -14.35
CA MET A 397 -14.28 9.56 -15.54
C MET A 397 -14.40 10.47 -16.75
N LEU A 398 -14.44 9.88 -17.94
CA LEU A 398 -14.71 10.62 -19.17
C LEU A 398 -16.21 10.88 -19.31
N ASN A 399 -16.54 12.07 -19.80
CA ASN A 399 -17.89 12.38 -20.29
C ASN A 399 -18.16 11.59 -21.58
N ASP A 400 -19.41 11.16 -21.75
CA ASP A 400 -19.85 10.51 -22.97
C ASP A 400 -19.78 11.50 -24.14
N LYS A 401 -19.00 11.13 -25.16
CA LYS A 401 -18.79 11.91 -26.39
C LYS A 401 -18.81 10.92 -27.56
N PRO A 402 -19.81 10.99 -28.47
CA PRO A 402 -19.99 10.01 -29.55
C PRO A 402 -18.75 9.80 -30.45
N ASP A 403 -17.98 10.87 -30.68
CA ASP A 403 -16.82 10.87 -31.58
C ASP A 403 -15.48 10.77 -30.84
N ARG A 404 -15.46 10.29 -29.59
CA ARG A 404 -14.23 10.21 -28.79
C ARG A 404 -13.27 9.16 -29.36
N LYS A 405 -12.02 9.57 -29.61
CA LYS A 405 -10.96 8.75 -30.24
C LYS A 405 -9.94 8.18 -29.26
N TRP A 406 -10.08 8.51 -27.99
CA TRP A 406 -9.14 8.19 -26.92
C TRP A 406 -9.88 7.87 -25.63
N ASN A 407 -9.24 7.14 -24.72
CA ASN A 407 -9.78 6.79 -23.41
C ASN A 407 -8.76 7.12 -22.29
N LEU A 408 -9.12 6.86 -21.04
CA LEU A 408 -8.25 7.16 -19.90
C LEU A 408 -6.92 6.40 -19.87
N TYR A 409 -6.81 5.25 -20.55
CA TYR A 409 -5.52 4.57 -20.70
C TYR A 409 -4.61 5.32 -21.67
N ASP A 410 -5.15 5.85 -22.77
CA ASP A 410 -4.37 6.70 -23.69
C ASP A 410 -3.87 7.96 -22.97
N LEU A 411 -4.70 8.58 -22.14
CA LEU A 411 -4.31 9.73 -21.32
C LEU A 411 -3.23 9.37 -20.30
N GLN A 412 -3.33 8.23 -19.63
CA GLN A 412 -2.31 7.72 -18.71
C GLN A 412 -0.95 7.62 -19.42
N ASP A 413 -0.91 7.07 -20.65
CA ASP A 413 0.34 6.92 -21.39
C ASP A 413 0.93 8.26 -21.81
N ARG A 414 0.09 9.23 -22.22
CA ARG A 414 0.55 10.60 -22.52
C ARG A 414 1.10 11.32 -21.30
N LEU A 415 0.47 11.15 -20.14
CA LEU A 415 0.97 11.68 -18.86
C LEU A 415 2.29 11.01 -18.46
N ARG A 416 2.43 9.70 -18.69
CA ARG A 416 3.68 8.97 -18.43
C ARG A 416 4.85 9.48 -19.28
N MET A 417 4.62 9.92 -20.51
CA MET A 417 5.65 10.57 -21.34
C MET A 417 6.16 11.90 -20.75
N LYS A 418 5.42 12.50 -19.81
CA LYS A 418 5.81 13.68 -19.03
C LYS A 418 6.39 13.33 -17.66
N GLY A 419 6.50 12.04 -17.33
CA GLY A 419 6.96 11.54 -16.04
C GLY A 419 5.86 11.35 -15.00
N TRP A 420 4.61 11.75 -15.28
CA TRP A 420 3.48 11.61 -14.35
C TRP A 420 2.93 10.18 -14.36
N LEU A 421 2.82 9.55 -13.20
CA LEU A 421 2.16 8.24 -13.07
C LEU A 421 0.75 8.44 -12.50
N VAL A 422 -0.24 8.50 -13.38
CA VAL A 422 -1.66 8.65 -13.04
C VAL A 422 -2.41 7.40 -13.51
N PRO A 423 -2.88 6.53 -12.60
CA PRO A 423 -3.45 5.24 -12.96
C PRO A 423 -4.87 5.39 -13.54
N ALA A 424 -5.17 4.61 -14.58
CA ALA A 424 -6.52 4.36 -15.07
C ALA A 424 -6.90 2.89 -14.82
N TYR A 425 -8.12 2.64 -14.33
CA TYR A 425 -8.62 1.29 -14.02
C TYR A 425 -10.16 1.22 -14.04
N PRO A 426 -10.74 0.02 -14.25
CA PRO A 426 -12.18 -0.17 -14.09
C PRO A 426 -12.59 -0.06 -12.62
N MET A 427 -13.80 0.43 -12.38
CA MET A 427 -14.44 0.38 -11.05
C MET A 427 -14.74 -1.07 -10.63
N PRO A 428 -15.03 -1.32 -9.34
CA PRO A 428 -15.31 -2.66 -8.81
C PRO A 428 -16.49 -3.39 -9.50
N VAL A 429 -16.75 -4.62 -9.05
CA VAL A 429 -17.87 -5.45 -9.55
C VAL A 429 -19.18 -4.64 -9.57
N ASP A 430 -19.99 -4.89 -10.60
CA ASP A 430 -21.21 -4.14 -10.98
C ASP A 430 -21.00 -2.74 -11.60
N LEU A 431 -19.76 -2.22 -11.58
CA LEU A 431 -19.36 -0.98 -12.27
C LEU A 431 -18.14 -1.17 -13.20
N THR A 432 -17.80 -2.40 -13.59
CA THR A 432 -16.58 -2.69 -14.38
C THR A 432 -16.52 -2.01 -15.75
N GLN A 433 -17.66 -1.59 -16.28
CA GLN A 433 -17.79 -0.75 -17.48
C GLN A 433 -17.31 0.69 -17.28
N VAL A 434 -17.30 1.19 -16.04
CA VAL A 434 -16.86 2.53 -15.69
C VAL A 434 -15.36 2.52 -15.47
N THR A 435 -14.60 3.21 -16.32
CA THR A 435 -13.17 3.43 -16.12
C THR A 435 -12.95 4.78 -15.45
N VAL A 436 -12.12 4.80 -14.41
CA VAL A 436 -11.73 6.03 -13.73
C VAL A 436 -10.22 6.25 -13.81
N GLN A 437 -9.81 7.50 -13.71
CA GLN A 437 -8.45 7.89 -13.32
C GLN A 437 -8.51 8.45 -11.90
N ARG A 438 -7.43 8.25 -11.14
CA ARG A 438 -7.33 8.71 -9.75
C ARG A 438 -6.02 9.45 -9.51
N ILE A 439 -6.08 10.53 -8.73
CA ILE A 439 -4.90 11.17 -8.17
C ILE A 439 -4.88 10.99 -6.66
N VAL A 440 -3.70 10.66 -6.12
CA VAL A 440 -3.40 10.67 -4.69
C VAL A 440 -2.42 11.80 -4.40
N VAL A 441 -2.88 12.83 -3.69
CA VAL A 441 -2.05 13.95 -3.26
C VAL A 441 -1.45 13.64 -1.89
N ARG A 442 -0.11 13.61 -1.83
CA ARG A 442 0.64 13.26 -0.63
C ARG A 442 1.50 14.43 -0.17
N ASN A 443 1.98 14.32 1.08
CA ASN A 443 2.98 15.25 1.58
C ASN A 443 4.18 15.35 0.61
N GLY A 444 4.46 16.60 0.23
CA GLY A 444 5.51 16.94 -0.73
C GLY A 444 5.07 17.06 -2.19
N PHE A 445 3.81 16.77 -2.54
CA PHE A 445 3.25 17.26 -3.80
C PHE A 445 2.74 18.70 -3.60
N SER A 446 3.55 19.68 -3.97
CA SER A 446 3.26 21.10 -3.72
C SER A 446 2.21 21.66 -4.68
N HIS A 447 1.68 22.84 -4.36
CA HIS A 447 0.80 23.58 -5.26
C HIS A 447 1.48 23.90 -6.61
N ASP A 448 2.77 24.24 -6.60
CA ASP A 448 3.56 24.47 -7.82
C ASP A 448 3.64 23.19 -8.70
N MET A 449 3.83 22.02 -8.09
CA MET A 449 3.75 20.75 -8.82
C MET A 449 2.33 20.49 -9.35
N ALA A 450 1.29 20.91 -8.63
CA ALA A 450 -0.10 20.81 -9.06
C ALA A 450 -0.37 21.69 -10.30
N GLU A 451 0.12 22.94 -10.32
CA GLU A 451 0.04 23.82 -11.50
C GLU A 451 0.77 23.23 -12.71
N ALA A 452 1.98 22.70 -12.50
CA ALA A 452 2.75 22.03 -13.54
C ALA A 452 2.00 20.80 -14.09
N PHE A 453 1.40 20.00 -13.21
CA PHE A 453 0.59 18.85 -13.59
C PHE A 453 -0.64 19.27 -14.41
N ILE A 454 -1.42 20.26 -13.97
CA ILE A 454 -2.62 20.73 -14.70
C ILE A 454 -2.26 21.26 -16.08
N LYS A 455 -1.12 21.97 -16.21
CA LYS A 455 -0.62 22.42 -17.51
C LYS A 455 -0.31 21.25 -18.45
N ASP A 456 0.38 20.22 -17.96
CA ASP A 456 0.69 19.03 -18.76
C ASP A 456 -0.58 18.24 -19.08
N LEU A 457 -1.52 18.09 -18.14
CA LEU A 457 -2.81 17.43 -18.33
C LEU A 457 -3.60 18.11 -19.46
N LYS A 458 -3.78 19.43 -19.39
CA LYS A 458 -4.45 20.22 -20.44
C LYS A 458 -3.74 20.07 -21.79
N SER A 459 -2.40 20.04 -21.81
CA SER A 459 -1.64 19.80 -23.04
C SER A 459 -1.83 18.38 -23.60
N CYS A 460 -1.92 17.36 -22.74
CA CYS A 460 -2.15 15.98 -23.15
C CYS A 460 -3.56 15.78 -23.70
N VAL A 461 -4.59 16.32 -23.03
CA VAL A 461 -5.97 16.30 -23.52
C VAL A 461 -6.08 16.99 -24.87
N LYS A 462 -5.55 18.21 -25.01
CA LYS A 462 -5.53 18.94 -26.30
C LYS A 462 -4.86 18.14 -27.43
N TYR A 463 -3.78 17.42 -27.12
CA TYR A 463 -3.12 16.55 -28.10
C TYR A 463 -4.03 15.39 -28.54
N LEU A 464 -4.70 14.74 -27.58
CA LEU A 464 -5.58 13.61 -27.82
C LEU A 464 -6.87 14.02 -28.56
N ASP A 465 -7.41 15.21 -28.31
CA ASP A 465 -8.55 15.75 -29.05
C ASP A 465 -8.20 16.08 -30.51
N GLY A 466 -6.92 16.35 -30.79
CA GLY A 466 -6.41 16.57 -32.14
C GLY A 466 -6.27 15.29 -32.99
N LEU A 467 -6.53 14.11 -32.43
CA LEU A 467 -6.44 12.84 -33.15
C LEU A 467 -7.41 12.79 -34.33
N ARG A 468 -6.95 12.30 -35.48
CA ARG A 468 -7.79 12.11 -36.67
C ARG A 468 -8.52 10.77 -36.66
N SER A 469 -7.90 9.75 -36.08
CA SER A 469 -8.42 8.39 -35.90
C SER A 469 -8.14 7.91 -34.47
N PRO A 470 -8.82 6.86 -33.98
CA PRO A 470 -8.50 6.25 -32.70
C PRO A 470 -7.04 5.80 -32.61
N MET A 471 -6.48 5.84 -31.40
CA MET A 471 -5.16 5.25 -31.12
C MET A 471 -5.22 3.72 -31.29
N PRO A 472 -4.15 3.09 -31.79
CA PRO A 472 -4.06 1.63 -31.79
C PRO A 472 -4.12 1.12 -30.35
N SER A 473 -5.04 0.22 -30.04
CA SER A 473 -5.03 -0.47 -28.75
C SER A 473 -3.98 -1.58 -28.79
N GLU A 474 -2.86 -1.45 -28.08
CA GLU A 474 -2.08 -2.63 -27.71
C GLU A 474 -2.97 -3.58 -26.88
N ALA A 475 -2.75 -4.89 -27.00
CA ALA A 475 -3.39 -5.86 -26.11
C ALA A 475 -3.02 -5.48 -24.68
N ARG A 476 -4.00 -4.94 -23.94
CA ARG A 476 -3.80 -4.08 -22.78
C ARG A 476 -2.99 -4.78 -21.68
N ALA A 477 -1.77 -4.31 -21.43
CA ALA A 477 -1.09 -4.57 -20.16
C ALA A 477 -1.77 -3.70 -19.10
N SER A 478 -2.50 -4.32 -18.17
CA SER A 478 -3.12 -3.59 -17.07
C SER A 478 -2.05 -2.85 -16.26
N GLY A 479 -2.18 -1.53 -16.09
CA GLY A 479 -1.39 -0.79 -15.11
C GLY A 479 -1.55 -1.39 -13.71
N PHE A 480 -0.59 -1.16 -12.82
CA PHE A 480 -0.65 -1.70 -11.46
C PHE A 480 -1.84 -1.12 -10.70
N HIS A 481 -2.75 -2.00 -10.27
CA HIS A 481 -3.88 -1.73 -9.39
C HIS A 481 -3.85 -2.81 -8.30
N HIS A 482 -4.21 -2.44 -7.07
CA HIS A 482 -4.06 -3.30 -5.89
C HIS A 482 -5.27 -4.18 -5.67
#